data_AF-A0A9E3VYB4-F1
#
_entry.id   AF-A0A9E3VYB4-F1
#
_cell.length_a   1.000
_cell.length_b   1.000
_cell.length_c   1.000
_cell.angle_alpha   90.00
_cell.angle_beta   90.00
_cell.angle_gamma   90.00
#
_symmetry.space_group_name_H-M   'P 1'
#
loop_
_entity.id
_entity.type
_entity.pdbx_description
1 polymer ?
#
loop_
_entity_poly.entity_id
_entity_poly.type
_entity_poly.pdbx_seq_one_letter_code
_entity_poly.pdbx_strand_id
1 'polypeptide(L)' 'MPELTDDFIRDKFAHLYEQYFDKFEIRTDGEDKRYIHAEHSHPRFKRTWVPVVFCGIRVHCVPTEAEANA' A
#
# COMPACT_ATOMS: atom_id res chain seq x y z
N MET A 1 12.81 -19.35 4.35
CA MET A 1 11.43 -18.95 4.75
C MET A 1 10.59 -19.07 3.50
N PRO A 2 9.43 -19.75 3.52
CA PRO A 2 8.53 -19.75 2.37
C PRO A 2 8.12 -18.30 2.06
N GLU A 3 8.11 -17.93 0.79
CA GLU A 3 7.66 -16.60 0.37
C GLU A 3 6.18 -16.43 0.75
N LEU A 4 5.85 -15.32 1.40
CA LEU A 4 4.46 -15.00 1.72
C LEU A 4 3.70 -14.80 0.42
N THR A 5 2.51 -15.39 0.33
CA THR A 5 1.64 -15.22 -0.84
C THR A 5 1.09 -13.79 -0.88
N ASP A 6 0.86 -13.29 -2.09
CA ASP A 6 0.32 -11.94 -2.29
C ASP A 6 -1.04 -11.77 -1.58
N ASP A 7 -1.87 -12.81 -1.56
CA ASP A 7 -3.12 -12.83 -0.80
C ASP A 7 -2.93 -12.60 0.70
N PHE A 8 -1.92 -13.24 1.31
CA PHE A 8 -1.64 -13.05 2.74
C PHE A 8 -1.17 -11.63 3.02
N ILE A 9 -0.26 -11.10 2.19
CA ILE A 9 0.26 -9.74 2.34
C ILE A 9 -0.87 -8.73 2.18
N ARG A 10 -1.73 -8.92 1.17
CA ARG A 10 -2.89 -8.08 0.90
C ARG A 10 -3.88 -8.10 2.06
N ASP A 11 -4.26 -9.28 2.56
CA ASP A 11 -5.20 -9.43 3.67
C ASP A 11 -4.68 -8.76 4.95
N LYS A 12 -3.40 -8.96 5.28
CA LYS A 12 -2.79 -8.31 6.45
C LYS A 12 -2.65 -6.79 6.28
N PHE A 13 -2.30 -6.32 5.09
CA PHE A 13 -2.22 -4.89 4.82
C PHE A 13 -3.60 -4.23 4.93
N ALA A 14 -4.63 -4.88 4.36
CA ALA A 14 -6.03 -4.47 4.48
C ALA A 14 -6.42 -4.31 5.95
N HIS A 15 -6.26 -5.38 6.73
CA HIS A 15 -6.69 -5.40 8.13
C HIS A 15 -6.04 -4.31 9.00
N LEU A 16 -4.81 -3.91 8.69
CA LEU A 16 -4.08 -2.88 9.45
C LEU A 16 -4.40 -1.45 8.98
N TYR A 17 -4.64 -1.27 7.68
CA TYR A 17 -4.66 0.05 7.04
C TYR A 17 -5.94 0.36 6.24
N GLU A 18 -6.97 -0.48 6.28
CA GLU A 18 -8.26 -0.27 5.59
C GLU A 18 -8.90 1.08 5.92
N GLN A 19 -8.69 1.59 7.13
CA GLN A 19 -9.22 2.89 7.56
C GLN A 19 -8.53 4.10 6.91
N TYR A 20 -7.37 3.90 6.28
CA TYR A 20 -6.55 4.98 5.71
C TYR A 20 -6.49 4.96 4.18
N PHE A 21 -6.81 3.82 3.55
CA PHE A 21 -6.66 3.61 2.12
C PHE A 21 -7.98 3.15 1.50
N ASP A 22 -8.43 3.88 0.48
CA ASP A 22 -9.61 3.55 -0.30
C ASP A 22 -9.35 2.37 -1.24
N LYS A 23 -8.12 2.26 -1.72
CA LYS A 23 -7.70 1.23 -2.67
C LYS A 23 -6.24 0.88 -2.46
N PHE A 24 -5.92 -0.40 -2.51
CA PHE A 24 -4.54 -0.86 -2.53
C PHE A 24 -4.41 -2.14 -3.37
N GLU A 25 -3.27 -2.29 -4.02
CA GLU A 25 -2.97 -3.42 -4.91
C GLU A 25 -1.48 -3.74 -4.87
N ILE A 26 -1.13 -5.02 -5.01
CA ILE A 26 0.26 -5.45 -5.16
C ILE A 26 0.59 -5.39 -6.64
N ARG A 27 1.60 -4.60 -6.99
CA ARG A 27 2.12 -4.46 -8.35
C ARG A 27 3.55 -4.96 -8.42
N THR A 28 3.96 -5.33 -9.61
CA THR A 28 5.35 -5.66 -9.92
C THR A 28 5.91 -4.57 -10.81
N ASP A 29 7.09 -4.04 -10.47
CA ASP A 29 7.79 -3.09 -11.30
C ASP A 29 8.49 -3.79 -12.50
N GLY A 30 9.02 -3.02 -13.46
CA GLY A 30 9.72 -3.57 -14.62
C GLY A 30 11.01 -4.34 -14.29
N GLU A 31 11.49 -4.26 -13.04
CA GLU A 31 12.60 -5.06 -12.49
C GLU A 31 12.14 -6.33 -11.74
N ASP A 32 10.90 -6.80 -11.92
CA ASP A 32 10.32 -7.97 -11.22
C ASP A 32 10.20 -7.79 -9.68
N LYS A 33 10.28 -6.53 -9.21
CA LYS A 33 10.18 -6.20 -7.79
C LYS A 33 8.74 -5.90 -7.41
N ARG A 34 8.20 -6.69 -6.48
CA ARG A 34 6.86 -6.49 -5.90
C ARG A 34 6.82 -5.28 -4.97
N TYR A 35 5.74 -4.51 -5.07
CA TYR A 35 5.44 -3.39 -4.17
C TYR A 35 3.94 -3.22 -3.97
N ILE A 36 3.54 -2.66 -2.83
CA ILE A 36 2.15 -2.28 -2.54
C ILE A 36 1.93 -0.87 -3.07
N HIS A 37 0.98 -0.70 -3.98
CA HIS A 37 0.45 0.59 -4.37
C HIS A 37 -0.80 0.86 -3.55
N ALA A 38 -0.79 1.89 -2.71
CA ALA A 38 -1.92 2.24 -1.84
C ALA A 38 -2.36 3.69 -2.10
N GLU A 39 -3.62 3.86 -2.44
CA GLU A 39 -4.25 5.14 -2.74
C GLU A 39 -5.03 5.61 -1.50
N HIS A 40 -4.79 6.84 -1.06
CA HIS A 40 -5.51 7.44 0.06
C HIS A 40 -6.30 8.68 -0.38
N SER A 41 -7.53 8.84 0.09
CA SER A 41 -8.29 10.09 -0.03
C SER A 41 -8.30 10.91 1.26
N HIS A 42 -7.57 10.47 2.29
CA HIS A 42 -7.69 11.06 3.62
C HIS A 42 -6.77 12.29 3.76
N PRO A 43 -7.30 13.52 3.97
CA PRO A 43 -6.51 14.76 3.99
C PRO A 43 -5.56 14.90 5.18
N ARG A 44 -5.72 14.04 6.20
CA ARG A 44 -4.84 13.95 7.36
C ARG A 44 -3.91 12.74 7.33
N PHE A 45 -3.90 11.99 6.23
CA PHE A 45 -3.00 10.87 6.08
C PHE A 45 -1.56 11.34 6.26
N LYS A 46 -0.82 10.69 7.16
CA LYS A 46 0.61 10.92 7.33
C LYS A 46 1.35 9.72 6.82
N ARG A 47 2.31 9.95 5.93
CA ARG A 47 3.20 8.91 5.40
C ARG A 47 3.97 8.15 6.49
N THR A 48 4.09 8.72 7.70
CA THR A 48 4.70 8.06 8.87
C THR A 48 3.82 6.99 9.52
N TRP A 49 2.53 6.91 9.18
CA TRP A 49 1.61 5.91 9.73
C TRP A 49 1.77 4.54 9.08
N VAL A 50 2.40 4.49 7.91
CA VAL A 50 2.55 3.29 7.11
C VAL A 50 4.03 3.02 6.91
N PRO A 51 4.50 1.79 7.16
CA PRO A 51 5.90 1.47 7.02
C PRO A 51 6.30 1.52 5.54
N VAL A 52 7.54 1.97 5.29
CA VAL A 52 8.12 2.01 3.93
C VAL A 52 8.26 0.59 3.35
N VAL A 53 8.38 -0.42 4.20
CA VAL A 53 8.47 -1.84 3.84
C VAL A 53 7.49 -2.64 4.69
N PHE A 54 6.64 -3.44 4.04
CA PHE A 54 5.68 -4.33 4.69
C PHE A 54 5.88 -5.75 4.17
N CYS A 55 6.01 -6.74 5.06
CA CYS A 55 6.27 -8.14 4.68
C CYS A 55 7.45 -8.34 3.70
N GLY A 56 8.43 -7.44 3.71
CA GLY A 56 9.60 -7.50 2.82
C GLY A 56 9.42 -6.83 1.45
N ILE A 57 8.25 -6.25 1.15
CA ILE A 57 8.00 -5.50 -0.09
C ILE A 57 7.80 -4.01 0.20
N ARG A 58 8.14 -3.15 -0.77
CA ARG A 58 8.02 -1.69 -0.62
C ARG A 58 6.55 -1.27 -0.61
N VAL A 59 6.22 -0.25 0.16
CA VAL A 59 4.89 0.37 0.17
C VAL A 59 5.00 1.77 -0.44
N HIS A 60 4.18 2.00 -1.47
CA HIS A 60 4.07 3.26 -2.15
C HIS A 60 2.66 3.83 -1.96
N CYS A 61 2.56 4.83 -1.08
CA CYS A 61 1.32 5.54 -0.82
C CYS A 61 1.23 6.76 -1.73
N VAL A 62 0.11 6.90 -2.44
CA VAL A 62 -0.18 8.05 -3.30
C VAL A 62 -1.54 8.65 -2.93
N PRO A 63 -1.72 9.97 -3.06
CA PRO A 63 -3.05 10.57 -2.96
C PRO A 63 -3.91 10.09 -4.14
N THR A 64 -5.20 9.89 -3.88
CA THR A 64 -6.19 9.66 -4.95
C THR A 64 -6.31 10.90 -5.83
N GLU A 65 -6.77 10.73 -7.08
CA GLU A 65 -7.00 11.84 -8.02
C GLU A 65 -7.95 12.90 -7.45
N ALA A 66 -8.86 12.49 -6.56
CA ALA A 66 -9.80 13.39 -5.86
C ALA A 66 -9.10 14.36 -4.90
N GLU A 67 -8.05 13.92 -4.20
CA GLU A 67 -7.23 14.80 -3.33
C GLU A 67 -6.15 15.54 -4.13
N ALA A 68 -5.62 14.95 -5.20
CA ALA A 68 -4.59 15.60 -6.03
C ALA A 68 -5.12 16.84 -6.78
N ASN A 69 -6.43 16.97 -6.96
CA ASN A 69 -7.11 18.08 -7.63
C ASN A 69 -7.90 19.01 -6.67
N ALA A 70 -7.82 18.80 -5.35
CA ALA A 70 -8.57 19.56 -4.34
C ALA A 70 -7.80 20.78 -3.80
#